data_AF-A0A6A5H043-F1
#
_entry.id   AF-A0A6A5H043-F1
#
_cell.length_a   1.000
_cell.length_b   1.000
_cell.length_c   1.000
_cell.angle_alpha   90.00
_cell.angle_beta   90.00
_cell.angle_gamma   90.00
#
_symmetry.space_group_name_H-M   'P 1'
#
loop_
_entity.id
_entity.type
_entity.pdbx_description
1 polymer ?
#
loop_
_entity_poly.entity_id
_entity_poly.type
_entity_poly.pdbx_seq_one_letter_code
_entity_poly.pdbx_strand_id
1 'polypeptide(L)'
;MAEFINRIVLNETQTIIGLSELRSVLGFAPSEVWKKRQPPSEEEVDAAPTVEAYYMLKEPISKHQRSNQDEFLPELIPLAVTFLDERFPGIRKVYRRYLEEKFRSLGGKIDKKGVDYMIYEFARIQTRVGHATFLLT
;
A
#
# COMPACT_ATOMS: atom_id res chain seq x y z
N MET A 1 -6.72 4.69 -24.80
CA MET A 1 -7.56 4.06 -23.76
C MET A 1 -6.82 2.95 -23.02
N ALA A 2 -6.27 1.95 -23.72
CA ALA A 2 -5.49 0.87 -23.10
C ALA A 2 -4.27 1.35 -22.29
N GLU A 3 -3.48 2.29 -22.82
CA GLU A 3 -2.33 2.86 -22.10
C GLU A 3 -2.74 3.54 -20.78
N PHE A 4 -3.85 4.29 -20.78
CA PHE A 4 -4.39 4.94 -19.59
C PHE A 4 -4.82 3.93 -18.53
N ILE A 5 -5.53 2.87 -18.93
CA ILE A 5 -5.94 1.79 -18.03
C ILE A 5 -4.71 1.08 -17.45
N ASN A 6 -3.72 0.76 -18.30
CA ASN A 6 -2.48 0.12 -17.86
C ASN A 6 -1.75 0.96 -16.80
N ARG A 7 -1.69 2.28 -16.98
CA ARG A 7 -1.07 3.18 -16.00
C ARG A 7 -1.78 3.18 -14.66
N ILE A 8 -3.11 3.20 -14.65
CA ILE A 8 -3.89 3.12 -13.41
C ILE A 8 -3.63 1.76 -12.74
N VAL A 9 -3.78 0.67 -13.48
CA VAL A 9 -3.62 -0.69 -12.96
C VAL A 9 -2.22 -0.87 -12.38
N LEU A 10 -1.17 -0.49 -13.11
CA LEU A 10 0.21 -0.63 -12.62
C LEU A 10 0.48 0.20 -11.36
N ASN A 11 0.01 1.45 -11.33
CA ASN A 11 0.18 2.30 -10.16
C ASN A 11 -0.57 1.78 -8.92
N GLU A 12 -1.78 1.27 -9.10
CA GLU A 12 -2.55 0.64 -8.03
C GLU A 12 -1.89 -0.66 -7.56
N THR A 13 -1.44 -1.49 -8.51
CA THR A 13 -0.83 -2.79 -8.23
C THR A 13 0.46 -2.63 -7.42
N GLN A 14 1.35 -1.72 -7.82
CA GLN A 14 2.59 -1.49 -7.08
C GLN A 14 2.32 -0.91 -5.68
N THR A 15 1.25 -0.11 -5.53
CA THR A 15 0.80 0.40 -4.23
C THR A 15 0.31 -0.74 -3.34
N ILE A 16 -0.48 -1.67 -3.87
CA ILE A 16 -0.96 -2.86 -3.14
C ILE A 16 0.19 -3.77 -2.73
N ILE A 17 1.17 -3.99 -3.61
CA ILE A 17 2.41 -4.72 -3.26
C ILE A 17 3.10 -4.01 -2.09
N GLY A 18 3.31 -2.70 -2.17
CA GLY A 18 3.98 -1.95 -1.11
C GLY A 18 3.23 -1.97 0.22
N LEU A 19 1.90 -1.88 0.22
CA LEU A 19 1.06 -2.02 1.42
C LEU A 19 1.18 -3.43 2.02
N SER A 20 1.23 -4.47 1.18
CA SER A 20 1.46 -5.84 1.63
C SER A 20 2.81 -5.98 2.34
N GLU A 21 3.88 -5.37 1.79
CA GLU A 21 5.19 -5.37 2.45
C GLU A 21 5.18 -4.54 3.74
N LEU A 22 4.48 -3.40 3.78
CA LEU A 22 4.33 -2.59 4.98
C LEU A 22 3.69 -3.38 6.13
N ARG A 23 2.56 -4.05 5.88
CA ARG A 23 1.90 -4.91 6.87
C ARG A 23 2.81 -6.02 7.36
N SER A 24 3.54 -6.67 6.44
CA SER A 24 4.49 -7.71 6.79
C SER A 24 5.61 -7.20 7.71
N VAL A 25 6.16 -6.01 7.44
CA VAL A 25 7.21 -5.41 8.27
C VAL A 25 6.70 -5.03 9.65
N LEU A 26 5.45 -4.55 9.73
CA LEU A 26 4.80 -4.20 11.01
C LEU A 26 4.32 -5.42 11.80
N GLY A 27 4.35 -6.62 11.21
CA GLY A 27 3.84 -7.85 11.84
C GLY A 27 2.31 -7.93 11.88
N PHE A 28 1.62 -7.19 11.01
CA PHE A 28 0.16 -7.17 10.92
C PHE A 28 -0.35 -8.22 9.95
N ALA A 29 -1.59 -8.66 10.15
CA ALA A 29 -2.24 -9.63 9.27
C ALA A 29 -2.27 -9.10 7.83
N PRO A 30 -2.12 -9.95 6.79
CA PRO A 30 -2.24 -9.53 5.40
C PRO A 30 -3.56 -8.81 5.12
N SER A 31 -3.55 -7.85 4.18
CA SER A 31 -4.77 -7.14 3.80
C SER A 31 -5.68 -8.02 2.92
N GLU A 32 -6.98 -7.73 2.95
CA GLU A 32 -7.92 -8.28 1.98
C GLU A 32 -7.64 -7.72 0.57
N VAL A 33 -8.19 -8.41 -0.43
CA VAL A 33 -8.16 -8.01 -1.85
C VAL A 33 -8.56 -6.54 -2.01
N TRP A 34 -8.02 -5.88 -3.05
CA TRP A 34 -8.37 -4.50 -3.41
C TRP A 34 -9.89 -4.32 -3.38
N LYS A 35 -10.37 -3.39 -2.55
CA LYS A 35 -11.79 -3.06 -2.38
C LYS A 35 -12.00 -1.57 -2.23
N LYS A 36 -13.23 -1.12 -2.49
CA LYS A 36 -13.65 0.26 -2.19
C LYS A 36 -13.58 0.51 -0.68
N ARG A 37 -13.10 1.70 -0.31
CA ARG A 37 -12.95 2.13 1.08
C ARG A 37 -13.25 3.61 1.22
N GLN A 38 -13.90 3.96 2.32
CA GLN A 38 -14.03 5.35 2.75
C GLN A 38 -13.01 5.64 3.84
N PRO A 39 -12.51 6.88 3.93
CA PRO A 39 -11.67 7.27 5.05
C PRO A 39 -12.47 7.16 6.36
N PRO A 40 -11.84 6.74 7.46
CA PRO A 40 -12.50 6.69 8.77
C PRO A 40 -12.76 8.09 9.32
N SER A 41 -13.65 8.21 10.29
CA SER A 41 -13.81 9.45 11.09
C SER A 41 -12.66 9.60 12.11
N GLU A 42 -12.47 10.82 12.63
CA GLU A 42 -11.46 11.06 13.67
C GLU A 42 -11.79 10.29 14.96
N GLU A 43 -13.07 10.21 15.32
CA GLU A 43 -13.54 9.47 16.50
C GLU A 43 -13.26 7.96 16.39
N GLU A 44 -13.43 7.38 15.19
CA GLU A 44 -13.09 5.97 14.95
C GLU A 44 -11.59 5.71 15.14
N VAL A 45 -10.76 6.61 14.63
CA VAL A 45 -9.28 6.51 14.74
C VAL A 45 -8.82 6.64 16.19
N ASP A 46 -9.40 7.57 16.96
CA ASP A 46 -9.06 7.76 18.36
C ASP A 46 -9.50 6.58 19.23
N ALA A 47 -10.68 6.02 18.94
CA ALA A 47 -11.24 4.86 19.63
C ALA A 47 -10.57 3.53 19.29
N ALA A 48 -9.58 3.51 18.37
CA ALA A 48 -8.93 2.28 17.95
C ALA A 48 -8.30 1.50 19.14
N PRO A 49 -8.71 0.24 19.39
CA PRO A 49 -8.36 -0.51 20.60
C PRO A 49 -6.95 -1.10 20.58
N THR A 50 -6.34 -1.23 19.41
CA THR A 50 -4.99 -1.78 19.22
C THR A 50 -4.21 -0.97 18.19
N VAL A 51 -2.89 -1.12 18.16
CA VAL A 51 -2.03 -0.46 17.16
C VAL A 51 -2.35 -0.97 15.75
N GLU A 52 -2.67 -2.27 15.60
CA GLU A 52 -3.09 -2.84 14.31
C GLU A 52 -4.45 -2.29 13.86
N ALA A 53 -5.43 -2.19 14.77
CA ALA A 53 -6.72 -1.57 14.44
C ALA A 53 -6.56 -0.10 14.03
N TYR A 54 -5.69 0.63 14.73
CA TYR A 54 -5.32 2.00 14.37
C TYR A 54 -4.71 2.07 12.97
N TYR A 55 -3.79 1.17 12.65
CA TYR A 55 -3.21 1.04 11.31
C TYR A 55 -4.29 0.72 10.27
N MET A 56 -5.21 -0.21 10.53
CA MET A 56 -6.25 -0.58 9.57
C MET A 56 -7.16 0.60 9.19
N LEU A 57 -7.44 1.50 10.14
CA LEU A 57 -8.19 2.72 9.89
C LEU A 57 -7.38 3.73 9.06
N LYS A 58 -6.09 3.89 9.38
CA LYS A 58 -5.20 4.87 8.72
C LYS A 58 -4.48 4.34 7.48
N GLU A 59 -4.63 3.06 7.14
CA GLU A 59 -3.94 2.45 6.00
C GLU A 59 -4.21 3.29 4.73
N PRO A 60 -3.17 3.68 3.98
CA PRO A 60 -3.32 4.51 2.80
C PRO A 60 -4.38 4.00 1.83
N ILE A 61 -5.32 4.88 1.49
CA ILE A 61 -6.41 4.61 0.55
C ILE A 61 -6.07 5.30 -0.77
N SER A 62 -6.14 4.56 -1.87
CA SER A 62 -6.02 5.18 -3.21
C SER A 62 -7.24 6.02 -3.56
N LYS A 63 -7.05 7.07 -4.37
CA LYS A 63 -8.15 7.84 -4.98
C LYS A 63 -9.13 6.93 -5.74
N HIS A 64 -8.66 5.83 -6.30
CA HIS A 64 -9.47 4.89 -7.07
C HIS A 64 -10.37 4.03 -6.17
N GLN A 65 -9.95 3.76 -4.93
CA GLN A 65 -10.77 3.05 -3.94
C GLN A 65 -11.94 3.90 -3.40
N ARG A 66 -11.87 5.23 -3.60
CA ARG A 66 -12.93 6.18 -3.22
C ARG A 66 -13.90 6.48 -4.37
N SER A 67 -13.53 6.11 -5.60
CA SER A 67 -14.27 6.43 -6.82
C SER A 67 -15.18 5.28 -7.26
N ASN A 68 -16.26 5.63 -7.97
CA ASN A 68 -17.09 4.66 -8.68
C ASN A 68 -16.67 4.47 -10.15
N GLN A 69 -15.65 5.17 -10.62
CA GLN A 69 -15.27 5.19 -12.05
C GLN A 69 -14.36 4.02 -12.46
N ASP A 70 -13.73 3.34 -11.50
CA ASP A 70 -12.68 2.35 -11.76
C ASP A 70 -13.12 0.92 -11.40
N GLU A 71 -14.31 0.52 -11.88
CA GLU A 71 -14.94 -0.77 -11.54
C GLU A 71 -14.16 -2.00 -12.04
N PHE A 72 -13.23 -1.81 -12.98
CA PHE A 72 -12.36 -2.86 -13.51
C PHE A 72 -11.19 -3.24 -12.58
N LEU A 73 -10.85 -2.40 -11.59
CA LEU A 73 -9.68 -2.63 -10.73
C LEU A 73 -9.75 -3.89 -9.88
N PRO A 74 -10.87 -4.23 -9.21
CA PRO A 74 -10.95 -5.47 -8.42
C PRO A 74 -10.56 -6.73 -9.19
N GLU A 75 -10.89 -6.80 -10.48
CA GLU A 75 -10.58 -7.94 -11.35
C GLU A 75 -9.13 -7.92 -11.86
N LEU A 76 -8.64 -6.75 -12.28
CA LEU A 76 -7.31 -6.64 -12.89
C LEU A 76 -6.16 -6.62 -11.88
N ILE A 77 -6.38 -6.12 -10.66
CA ILE A 77 -5.30 -5.99 -9.66
C ILE A 77 -4.67 -7.34 -9.30
N PRO A 78 -5.41 -8.42 -8.98
CA PRO A 78 -4.79 -9.72 -8.70
C PRO A 78 -3.92 -10.23 -9.84
N LEU A 79 -4.39 -10.09 -11.09
CA LEU A 79 -3.65 -10.51 -12.29
C LEU A 79 -2.38 -9.68 -12.47
N ALA A 80 -2.48 -8.36 -12.27
CA ALA A 80 -1.35 -7.45 -12.37
C ALA A 80 -0.32 -7.67 -11.26
N VAL A 81 -0.75 -8.04 -10.04
CA VAL A 81 0.17 -8.41 -8.94
C VAL A 81 0.98 -9.62 -9.37
N THR A 82 0.33 -10.69 -9.86
CA THR A 82 1.03 -11.89 -10.36
C THR A 82 2.02 -11.52 -11.47
N PHE A 83 1.59 -10.72 -12.44
CA PHE A 83 2.45 -10.26 -13.53
C PHE A 83 3.69 -9.50 -13.04
N LEU A 84 3.51 -8.54 -12.11
CA LEU A 84 4.63 -7.77 -11.56
C LEU A 84 5.56 -8.62 -10.69
N ASP A 85 5.03 -9.57 -9.94
CA ASP A 85 5.85 -10.46 -9.12
C ASP A 85 6.72 -11.40 -9.99
N GLU A 86 6.19 -11.88 -11.11
CA GLU A 86 6.93 -12.71 -12.05
C GLU A 86 7.99 -11.91 -12.85
N ARG A 87 7.62 -10.75 -13.38
CA ARG A 87 8.47 -9.98 -14.30
C ARG A 87 9.42 -9.03 -13.59
N PHE A 88 8.99 -8.48 -12.46
CA PHE A 88 9.70 -7.45 -11.72
C PHE A 88 9.72 -7.73 -10.21
N PRO A 89 10.26 -8.90 -9.76
CA PRO A 89 10.32 -9.25 -8.34
C PRO A 89 11.15 -8.26 -7.51
N GLY A 90 11.94 -7.39 -8.17
CA GLY A 90 12.64 -6.28 -7.55
C GLY A 90 11.73 -5.27 -6.84
N ILE A 91 10.47 -5.11 -7.26
CA ILE A 91 9.52 -4.17 -6.65
C ILE A 91 9.31 -4.51 -5.17
N ARG A 92 8.98 -5.78 -4.86
CA ARG A 92 8.85 -6.26 -3.47
C ARG A 92 10.12 -6.04 -2.67
N LYS A 93 11.28 -6.38 -3.26
CA LYS A 93 12.59 -6.25 -2.61
C LYS A 93 12.88 -4.79 -2.23
N VAL A 94 12.57 -3.84 -3.12
CA VAL A 94 12.77 -2.40 -2.86
C VAL A 94 11.88 -1.94 -1.71
N TYR A 95 10.58 -2.26 -1.74
CA TYR A 95 9.66 -1.91 -0.66
C TYR A 95 10.10 -2.52 0.68
N ARG A 96 10.29 -3.84 0.71
CA ARG A 96 10.66 -4.56 1.94
C ARG A 96 11.94 -4.01 2.55
N ARG A 97 13.01 -3.88 1.76
CA ARG A 97 14.30 -3.37 2.24
C ARG A 97 14.17 -1.97 2.84
N TYR A 98 13.47 -1.08 2.14
CA TYR A 98 13.27 0.29 2.59
C TYR A 98 12.48 0.33 3.91
N LEU A 99 11.35 -0.39 3.96
CA LEU A 99 10.46 -0.36 5.11
C LEU A 99 11.08 -1.05 6.34
N GLU A 100 11.81 -2.15 6.16
CA GLU A 100 12.57 -2.78 7.25
C GLU A 100 13.63 -1.84 7.83
N GLU A 101 14.34 -1.08 6.99
CA GLU A 101 15.31 -0.09 7.45
C GLU A 101 14.65 0.99 8.32
N LYS A 102 13.50 1.52 7.87
CA LYS A 102 12.73 2.52 8.62
C LYS A 102 12.15 1.94 9.90
N PHE A 103 11.66 0.70 9.88
CA PHE A 103 11.16 0.03 11.06
C PHE A 103 12.25 -0.21 12.12
N ARG A 104 13.45 -0.64 11.69
CA ARG A 104 14.62 -0.78 12.58
C ARG A 104 15.02 0.55 13.23
N SER A 105 14.86 1.67 12.52
CA SER A 105 15.13 3.00 13.08
C SER A 105 14.21 3.39 14.25
N LEU A 106 13.05 2.73 14.39
CA LEU A 106 12.14 2.87 15.53
C LEU A 106 12.51 1.97 16.72
N GLY A 107 13.58 1.19 16.63
CA GLY A 107 13.96 0.23 17.69
C GLY A 107 13.09 -1.04 17.72
N GLY A 108 12.35 -1.33 16.64
CA GLY A 108 11.61 -2.60 16.47
C GLY A 108 10.32 -2.73 17.29
N LYS A 109 9.86 -1.65 17.94
CA LYS A 109 8.56 -1.59 18.62
C LYS A 109 7.66 -0.60 17.90
N ILE A 110 6.37 -0.93 17.79
CA ILE A 110 5.38 -0.12 17.08
C ILE A 110 4.29 0.38 18.01
N ASP A 111 4.14 1.69 18.10
CA ASP A 111 3.00 2.38 18.71
C ASP A 111 2.23 3.17 17.62
N LYS A 112 1.18 3.91 18.01
CA LYS A 112 0.38 4.72 17.06
C LYS A 112 1.25 5.75 16.31
N LYS A 113 2.25 6.36 16.96
CA LYS A 113 3.17 7.32 16.32
C LYS A 113 4.13 6.65 15.34
N GLY A 114 4.61 5.46 15.68
CA GLY A 114 5.41 4.62 14.80
C GLY A 114 4.63 4.20 13.57
N VAL A 115 3.34 3.88 13.70
CA VAL A 115 2.44 3.63 12.57
C VAL A 115 2.38 4.85 11.64
N ASP A 116 2.16 6.04 12.19
CA ASP A 116 2.11 7.28 11.40
C ASP A 116 3.42 7.53 10.65
N TYR A 117 4.55 7.32 11.32
CA TYR A 117 5.88 7.41 10.70
C TYR A 117 6.04 6.40 9.55
N MET A 118 5.64 5.15 9.76
CA MET A 118 5.77 4.10 8.75
C MET A 118 4.84 4.31 7.55
N ILE A 119 3.63 4.84 7.77
CA ILE A 119 2.71 5.27 6.70
C ILE A 119 3.32 6.43 5.90
N TYR A 120 3.92 7.42 6.59
CA TYR A 120 4.61 8.52 5.94
C TYR A 120 5.79 8.03 5.06
N GLU A 121 6.61 7.14 5.60
CA GLU A 121 7.75 6.56 4.88
C GLU A 121 7.29 5.67 3.71
N PHE A 122 6.18 4.93 3.87
CA PHE A 122 5.53 4.21 2.78
C PHE A 122 5.15 5.15 1.62
N ALA A 123 4.49 6.28 1.90
CA ALA A 123 4.10 7.24 0.85
C ALA A 123 5.30 7.76 0.06
N ARG A 124 6.45 7.96 0.73
CA ARG A 124 7.70 8.40 0.09
C ARG A 124 8.26 7.35 -0.87
N ILE A 125 8.35 6.09 -0.44
CA ILE A 125 8.84 5.03 -1.33
C ILE A 125 7.84 4.70 -2.42
N GLN A 126 6.53 4.77 -2.13
CA GLN A 126 5.46 4.53 -3.10
C GLN A 126 5.47 5.52 -4.24
N THR A 127 5.74 6.80 -3.97
CA THR A 127 5.92 7.81 -5.03
C THR A 127 7.11 7.47 -5.93
N ARG A 128 8.24 7.03 -5.36
CA ARG A 128 9.45 6.70 -6.11
C ARG A 128 9.28 5.45 -6.96
N VAL A 129 8.69 4.39 -6.40
CA VAL A 129 8.39 3.17 -7.14
C VAL A 129 7.34 3.45 -8.22
N GLY A 130 6.30 4.23 -7.92
CA GLY A 130 5.30 4.67 -8.88
C GLY A 130 5.92 5.35 -10.10
N HIS A 131 6.85 6.29 -9.89
CA HIS A 131 7.58 6.94 -10.98
C HIS A 131 8.44 5.95 -11.78
N ALA A 132 9.10 4.99 -11.12
CA ALA A 132 9.90 3.98 -11.82
C ALA A 132 9.01 3.01 -12.63
N THR A 133 7.85 2.62 -12.10
CA THR A 133 6.87 1.78 -12.82
C THR A 133 6.22 2.51 -13.98
N PHE A 134 6.12 3.84 -13.92
CA PHE A 134 5.61 4.66 -15.02
C PHE A 134 6.50 4.57 -16.28
N LEU A 135 7.79 4.29 -16.11
CA LEU A 135 8.72 4.09 -17.24
C LEU A 135 8.55 2.72 -17.93
N LEU A 136 7.67 1.85 -17.42
CA LEU A 136 7.36 0.54 -18.02
C LEU A 136 6.19 0.58 -19.01
N THR A 137 5.51 1.73 -19.14
CA THR A 137 4.38 1.95 -20.08
C THR A 137 4.73 2.95 -21.15
#